data_AF-A0A848T537-F1
#
_entry.id   AF-A0A848T537-F1
#
_cell.length_a   1.000
_cell.length_b   1.000
_cell.length_c   1.000
_cell.angle_alpha   90.00
_cell.angle_beta   90.00
_cell.angle_gamma   90.00
#
_symmetry.space_group_name_H-M   'P 1'
#
loop_
_entity.id
_entity.type
_entity.pdbx_description
1 polymer ?
#
loop_
_entity_poly.entity_id
_entity_poly.type
_entity_poly.pdbx_seq_one_letter_code
_entity_poly.pdbx_strand_id
1 'polypeptide(L)'
;MRGTTSQNATHPVLIFWIAAGWIGYSLLPWYGVEEFWRFEWLLDGYPFDQDYAPALFLIGQGEKLWLAPMLIALILPVFALGRPKSDPLFSRLLILSGAIGFGWLIAQGFGIGIRGFAFDWLKALFGELGDRQFGMGYGAMICASAFLFLFTQGIAARGAVNGDVFVVSAIGGVIVIVTAFVFFPIAKMLFAAFITEDGAYSISVFFSKFFDDRLWGLGCLRGARCGAAWNSLFLAIAVGFITTVLGLAFALVVTRSGFRFKRGLRALTVLPIITPPFVIGLALILLFGLSGAVTVFFADIFGIQPTRWLYGLPGVLIAQTLAFTPIAFLVLIGVVEGVSPSMEEAAQTLRANKWQTFRTVSLPLMRPGLANAFLLGFIESMADFGNPLVLGGNFDVLSTEIFFAIVGAQYDQGRAAVLAMVLLFFTLSAFYAQRAWLGKKSYTTVSGKGDAGVHPLMPTGLAVPVLVIALGWALFTAIVYAMIIYGSIVELWGVNNSLTLKHYVTAFSVRFEEEGIRWTGAAWDSFWTTITIAAIAAPLTAAVGLVTA
;
A
#
# COMPACT_ATOMS: atom_id res chain seq x y z
N MET A 1 22.87 -50.37 25.21
CA MET A 1 23.77 -49.21 25.15
C MET A 1 23.73 -48.62 23.75
N ARG A 2 22.86 -47.62 23.51
CA ARG A 2 22.89 -46.81 22.28
C ARG A 2 23.83 -45.64 22.58
N GLY A 3 24.92 -45.54 21.83
CA GLY A 3 25.93 -44.51 22.00
C GLY A 3 25.31 -43.12 21.87
N THR A 4 25.30 -42.37 22.97
CA THR A 4 25.11 -40.93 22.99
C THR A 4 26.37 -40.28 22.43
N THR A 5 26.45 -40.16 21.12
CA THR A 5 27.37 -39.21 20.51
C THR A 5 26.90 -37.81 20.90
N SER A 6 27.58 -37.23 21.88
CA SER A 6 27.58 -35.80 22.17
C SER A 6 28.11 -35.06 20.94
N GLN A 7 27.26 -34.90 19.91
CA GLN A 7 27.53 -33.93 18.87
C GLN A 7 27.46 -32.56 19.54
N ASN A 8 28.59 -31.88 19.64
CA ASN A 8 28.63 -30.44 19.90
C ASN A 8 27.76 -29.77 18.85
N ALA A 9 26.50 -29.51 19.19
CA ALA A 9 25.53 -28.92 18.30
C ALA A 9 25.84 -27.43 18.21
N THR A 10 26.77 -27.07 17.32
CA THR A 10 26.96 -25.66 16.97
C THR A 10 25.71 -25.18 16.26
N HIS A 11 25.07 -24.14 16.79
CA HIS A 11 23.87 -23.52 16.22
C HIS A 11 24.27 -22.21 15.54
N PRO A 12 24.76 -22.21 14.29
CA PRO A 12 25.30 -21.00 13.65
C PRO A 12 24.29 -19.85 13.58
N VAL A 13 23.02 -20.16 13.32
CA VAL A 13 21.92 -19.18 13.29
C VAL A 13 21.67 -18.56 14.67
N LEU A 14 21.75 -19.37 15.73
CA LEU A 14 21.56 -18.87 17.10
C LEU A 14 22.71 -17.94 17.49
N ILE A 15 23.95 -18.36 17.18
CA ILE A 15 25.16 -17.56 17.45
C ILE A 15 25.06 -16.21 16.74
N PHE A 16 24.63 -16.20 15.48
CA PHE A 16 24.44 -14.97 14.72
C PHE A 16 23.46 -14.01 15.42
N TRP A 17 22.29 -14.47 15.85
CA TRP A 17 21.30 -13.59 16.49
C TRP A 17 21.72 -13.12 17.89
N ILE A 18 22.42 -13.96 18.65
CA ILE A 18 23.02 -13.53 19.93
C ILE A 18 24.07 -12.44 19.67
N ALA A 19 24.96 -12.64 18.71
CA ALA A 19 25.98 -11.65 18.35
C ALA A 19 25.35 -10.35 17.83
N ALA A 20 24.35 -10.44 16.96
CA ALA A 20 23.61 -9.29 16.45
C ALA A 20 22.96 -8.49 17.59
N GLY A 21 22.31 -9.16 18.55
CA GLY A 21 21.73 -8.50 19.72
C GLY A 21 22.78 -7.73 20.54
N TRP A 22 23.94 -8.33 20.81
CA TRP A 22 25.04 -7.66 21.51
C TRP A 22 25.66 -6.51 20.70
N ILE A 23 25.82 -6.67 19.39
CA ILE A 23 26.33 -5.61 18.50
C ILE A 23 25.37 -4.42 18.51
N GLY A 24 24.07 -4.67 18.34
CA GLY A 24 23.06 -3.60 18.38
C GLY A 24 23.02 -2.87 19.71
N TYR A 25 23.21 -3.59 20.82
CA TYR A 25 23.14 -3.02 22.16
C TYR A 25 24.41 -2.24 22.57
N SER A 26 25.57 -2.69 22.09
CA SER A 26 26.87 -2.23 22.58
C SER A 26 27.67 -1.37 21.60
N LEU A 27 27.40 -1.43 20.29
CA LEU A 27 28.23 -0.79 19.26
C LEU A 27 27.48 0.21 18.38
N LEU A 28 26.16 0.22 18.40
CA LEU A 28 25.38 1.11 17.53
C LEU A 28 24.58 2.12 18.36
N PRO A 29 24.40 3.35 17.85
CA PRO A 29 23.56 4.35 18.49
C PRO A 29 22.17 3.78 18.81
N TRP A 30 21.77 3.92 20.07
CA TRP A 30 20.47 3.41 20.51
C TRP A 30 19.32 4.26 19.99
N TYR A 31 19.53 5.57 19.93
CA TYR A 31 18.58 6.55 19.44
C TYR A 31 18.90 6.96 17.99
N GLY A 32 17.90 7.52 17.31
CA GLY A 32 17.98 7.92 15.91
C GLY A 32 18.94 9.08 15.73
N VAL A 33 19.89 8.90 14.82
CA VAL A 33 20.91 9.90 14.47
C VAL A 33 20.56 10.51 13.12
N GLU A 34 20.51 11.83 13.05
CA GLU A 34 20.35 12.54 11.78
C GLU A 34 21.54 12.22 10.86
N GLU A 35 21.25 11.92 9.59
CA GLU A 35 22.27 11.60 8.58
C GLU A 35 23.26 10.49 8.98
N PHE A 36 22.79 9.43 9.66
CA PHE A 36 23.59 8.29 10.13
C PHE A 36 24.67 7.78 9.14
N TRP A 37 24.38 7.80 7.84
CA TRP A 37 25.27 7.33 6.76
C TRP A 37 26.43 8.25 6.42
N ARG A 38 26.49 9.47 6.99
CA ARG A 38 27.66 10.36 6.89
C ARG A 38 28.76 10.00 7.88
N PHE A 39 28.46 9.11 8.83
CA PHE A 39 29.43 8.60 9.82
C PHE A 39 30.08 9.69 10.69
N GLU A 40 29.53 10.91 10.73
CA GLU A 40 30.03 12.01 11.58
C GLU A 40 29.89 11.66 13.07
N TRP A 41 28.85 10.93 13.44
CA TRP A 41 28.64 10.40 14.79
C TRP A 41 29.79 9.52 15.31
N LEU A 42 30.62 8.91 14.46
CA LEU A 42 31.80 8.16 14.89
C LEU A 42 32.94 9.07 15.38
N LEU A 43 32.99 10.30 14.87
CA LEU A 43 34.05 11.26 15.15
C LEU A 43 33.60 12.28 16.21
N ASP A 44 32.30 12.48 16.35
CA ASP A 44 31.69 13.45 17.26
C ASP A 44 31.32 12.80 18.61
N GLY A 45 32.34 12.43 19.41
CA GLY A 45 32.14 12.02 20.81
C GLY A 45 31.68 10.57 21.06
N TYR A 46 31.55 9.73 20.04
CA TYR A 46 31.27 8.29 20.21
C TYR A 46 32.40 7.57 20.97
N PRO A 47 32.10 6.62 21.88
CA PRO A 47 30.78 6.10 22.25
C PRO A 47 30.14 6.79 23.47
N PHE A 48 30.69 7.90 23.95
CA PHE A 48 30.29 8.49 25.23
C PHE A 48 29.26 9.62 25.12
N ASP A 49 29.12 10.22 23.94
CA ASP A 49 28.12 11.26 23.70
C ASP A 49 26.68 10.72 23.86
N GLN A 50 25.80 11.44 24.58
CA GLN A 50 24.46 10.97 24.91
C GLN A 50 23.52 10.81 23.70
N ASP A 51 23.81 11.50 22.60
CA ASP A 51 23.03 11.49 21.37
C ASP A 51 23.40 10.31 20.47
N TYR A 52 24.69 9.91 20.50
CA TYR A 52 25.24 8.84 19.65
C TYR A 52 25.58 7.55 20.40
N ALA A 53 25.50 7.53 21.74
CA ALA A 53 25.93 6.40 22.55
C ALA A 53 25.07 5.14 22.34
N PRO A 54 25.70 3.95 22.32
CA PRO A 54 25.00 2.68 22.45
C PRO A 54 24.35 2.51 23.83
N ALA A 55 23.34 1.64 23.91
CA ALA A 55 22.60 1.39 25.15
C ALA A 55 23.49 0.98 26.32
N LEU A 56 24.52 0.16 26.07
CA LEU A 56 25.46 -0.27 27.10
C LEU A 56 26.23 0.91 27.71
N PHE A 57 26.66 1.86 26.88
CA PHE A 57 27.42 3.02 27.31
C PHE A 57 26.54 4.04 28.03
N LEU A 58 25.31 4.24 27.56
CA LEU A 58 24.31 5.08 28.25
C LEU A 58 24.09 4.60 29.69
N ILE A 59 23.84 3.31 29.89
CA ILE A 59 23.67 2.74 31.23
C ILE A 59 24.96 2.86 32.05
N GLY A 60 26.12 2.63 31.43
CA GLY A 60 27.43 2.76 32.09
C GLY A 60 27.71 4.17 32.62
N GLN A 61 27.11 5.20 32.00
CA GLN A 61 27.17 6.59 32.44
C GLN A 61 26.11 6.96 33.48
N GLY A 62 25.22 6.02 33.84
CA GLY A 62 24.07 6.29 34.71
C GLY A 62 22.89 6.92 33.97
N GLU A 63 22.97 7.05 32.65
CA GLU A 63 21.93 7.63 31.82
C GLU A 63 20.96 6.55 31.32
N LYS A 64 19.68 6.92 31.19
CA LYS A 64 18.65 6.10 30.52
C LYS A 64 18.58 4.66 31.07
N LEU A 65 18.59 4.52 32.41
CA LEU A 65 18.65 3.25 33.14
C LEU A 65 17.54 2.25 32.81
N TRP A 66 16.42 2.71 32.25
CA TRP A 66 15.35 1.84 31.75
C TRP A 66 15.78 0.89 30.62
N LEU A 67 16.96 1.08 30.03
CA LEU A 67 17.57 0.15 29.07
C LEU A 67 18.15 -1.11 29.75
N ALA A 68 18.53 -1.04 31.04
CA ALA A 68 19.23 -2.10 31.75
C ALA A 68 18.50 -3.47 31.82
N PRO A 69 17.17 -3.55 31.97
CA PRO A 69 16.46 -4.84 31.97
C PRO A 69 16.69 -5.70 30.73
N MET A 70 17.08 -5.08 29.61
CA MET A 70 17.39 -5.79 28.36
C MET A 70 18.65 -6.65 28.43
N LEU A 71 19.59 -6.33 29.33
CA LEU A 71 20.77 -7.16 29.57
C LEU A 71 20.39 -8.59 29.97
N ILE A 72 19.34 -8.74 30.78
CA ILE A 72 18.84 -10.05 31.20
C ILE A 72 18.39 -10.84 29.96
N ALA A 73 17.65 -10.20 29.06
CA ALA A 73 17.20 -10.80 27.81
C ALA A 73 18.36 -11.16 26.87
N LEU A 74 19.45 -10.37 26.82
CA LEU A 74 20.64 -10.64 26.00
C LEU A 74 21.53 -11.76 26.54
N ILE A 75 21.57 -11.95 27.87
CA ILE A 75 22.39 -12.97 28.52
C ILE A 75 21.70 -14.35 28.49
N LEU A 76 20.38 -14.40 28.69
CA LEU A 76 19.59 -15.64 28.69
C LEU A 76 19.88 -16.64 27.55
N PRO A 77 19.99 -16.23 26.26
CA PRO A 77 20.19 -17.17 25.16
C PRO A 77 21.62 -17.73 25.11
N VAL A 78 22.60 -17.10 25.78
CA VAL A 78 23.97 -17.63 25.89
C VAL A 78 23.98 -18.98 26.61
N PHE A 79 23.13 -19.15 27.62
CA PHE A 79 22.96 -20.42 28.34
C PHE A 79 22.34 -21.55 27.48
N ALA A 80 21.82 -21.22 26.30
CA ALA A 80 21.29 -22.20 25.35
C ALA A 80 22.35 -22.73 24.36
N LEU A 81 23.51 -22.08 24.21
CA LEU A 81 24.53 -22.42 23.21
C LEU A 81 25.11 -23.84 23.38
N GLY A 82 25.23 -24.31 24.62
CA GLY A 82 25.74 -25.65 24.94
C GLY A 82 24.68 -26.75 24.98
N ARG A 83 23.41 -26.43 24.67
CA ARG A 83 22.29 -27.38 24.83
C ARG A 83 21.81 -27.94 23.49
N PRO A 84 21.44 -29.23 23.43
CA PRO A 84 20.85 -29.81 22.24
C PRO A 84 19.43 -29.26 22.01
N LYS A 85 18.99 -29.18 20.75
CA LYS A 85 17.63 -28.71 20.40
C LYS A 85 16.50 -29.54 21.03
N SER A 86 16.79 -30.79 21.40
CA SER A 86 15.85 -31.69 22.07
C SER A 86 15.63 -31.35 23.55
N ASP A 87 16.50 -30.54 24.16
CA ASP A 87 16.33 -30.11 25.55
C ASP A 87 15.17 -29.11 25.66
N PRO A 88 14.13 -29.37 26.48
CA PRO A 88 13.05 -28.42 26.71
C PRO A 88 13.55 -27.05 27.19
N LEU A 89 14.66 -27.01 27.92
CA LEU A 89 15.24 -25.76 28.41
C LEU A 89 15.84 -24.90 27.28
N PHE A 90 16.33 -25.50 26.20
CA PHE A 90 16.80 -24.77 25.01
C PHE A 90 15.68 -23.87 24.48
N SER A 91 14.51 -24.46 24.21
CA SER A 91 13.35 -23.72 23.69
C SER A 91 12.83 -22.66 24.67
N ARG A 92 12.77 -22.97 25.97
CA ARG A 92 12.26 -22.05 27.01
C ARG A 92 13.15 -20.83 27.16
N LEU A 93 14.48 -21.00 27.19
CA LEU A 93 15.42 -19.89 27.31
C LEU A 93 15.31 -18.91 26.15
N LEU A 94 15.20 -19.43 24.91
CA LEU A 94 15.06 -18.60 23.71
C LEU A 94 13.72 -17.85 23.67
N ILE A 95 12.61 -18.52 24.00
CA ILE A 95 11.29 -17.89 24.07
C ILE A 95 11.27 -16.81 25.15
N LEU A 96 11.82 -17.07 26.34
CA LEU A 96 11.87 -16.10 27.43
C LEU A 96 12.75 -14.90 27.08
N SER A 97 13.97 -15.14 26.56
CA SER A 97 14.87 -14.10 26.09
C SER A 97 14.19 -13.19 25.07
N GLY A 98 13.63 -13.78 24.02
CA GLY A 98 12.97 -13.02 22.97
C GLY A 98 11.71 -12.29 23.44
N ALA A 99 10.84 -12.94 24.23
CA ALA A 99 9.61 -12.33 24.73
C ALA A 99 9.88 -11.18 25.70
N ILE A 100 10.85 -11.34 26.62
CA ILE A 100 11.23 -10.29 27.57
C ILE A 100 11.88 -9.13 26.82
N GLY A 101 12.87 -9.40 25.97
CA GLY A 101 13.60 -8.34 25.26
C GLY A 101 12.71 -7.56 24.29
N PHE A 102 11.95 -8.25 23.46
CA PHE A 102 11.04 -7.61 22.50
C PHE A 102 9.86 -6.92 23.19
N GLY A 103 9.27 -7.57 24.20
CA GLY A 103 8.18 -6.99 24.99
C GLY A 103 8.61 -5.73 25.76
N TRP A 104 9.84 -5.71 26.29
CA TRP A 104 10.39 -4.54 26.97
C TRP A 104 10.63 -3.38 26.02
N LEU A 105 11.16 -3.62 24.82
CA LEU A 105 11.30 -2.60 23.78
C LEU A 105 9.96 -1.95 23.42
N ILE A 106 8.92 -2.78 23.24
CA ILE A 106 7.55 -2.30 23.00
C ILE A 106 7.08 -1.46 24.20
N ALA A 107 7.24 -1.97 25.42
CA ALA A 107 6.82 -1.27 26.63
C ALA A 107 7.53 0.08 26.79
N GLN A 108 8.80 0.19 26.44
CA GLN A 108 9.53 1.46 26.42
C GLN A 108 8.92 2.44 25.41
N GLY A 109 8.73 2.00 24.16
CA GLY A 109 8.20 2.86 23.09
C GLY A 109 6.79 3.40 23.37
N PHE A 110 6.00 2.72 24.22
CA PHE A 110 4.69 3.19 24.66
C PHE A 110 4.69 3.84 26.05
N GLY A 111 5.66 3.51 26.88
CA GLY A 111 5.77 3.97 28.27
C GLY A 111 6.50 5.30 28.41
N ILE A 112 7.31 5.70 27.43
CA ILE A 112 8.02 6.97 27.42
C ILE A 112 7.55 7.77 26.20
N GLY A 113 6.84 8.86 26.44
CA GLY A 113 6.29 9.71 25.40
C GLY A 113 7.20 10.89 25.06
N ILE A 114 6.68 11.77 24.20
CA ILE A 114 7.34 13.03 23.83
C ILE A 114 7.44 14.00 25.03
N ARG A 115 6.60 13.83 26.05
CA ARG A 115 6.58 14.66 27.28
C ARG A 115 7.13 13.92 28.50
N GLY A 116 7.99 12.92 28.30
CA GLY A 116 8.51 12.05 29.36
C GLY A 116 7.62 10.84 29.63
N PHE A 117 7.72 10.28 30.83
CA PHE A 117 7.02 9.03 31.18
C PHE A 117 5.50 9.15 31.09
N ALA A 118 4.88 8.22 30.36
CA ALA A 118 3.43 8.13 30.18
C ALA A 118 2.70 7.65 31.45
N PHE A 119 3.41 7.00 32.36
CA PHE A 119 2.86 6.46 33.60
C PHE A 119 3.63 6.95 34.81
N ASP A 120 2.92 7.32 35.88
CA ASP A 120 3.55 7.90 37.08
C ASP A 120 4.43 6.90 37.85
N TRP A 121 4.17 5.59 37.74
CA TRP A 121 5.04 4.57 38.36
C TRP A 121 6.43 4.52 37.71
N LEU A 122 6.56 4.88 36.44
CA LEU A 122 7.87 4.98 35.77
C LEU A 122 8.67 6.17 36.30
N LYS A 123 7.99 7.29 36.60
CA LYS A 123 8.63 8.44 37.26
C LYS A 123 9.14 8.07 38.64
N ALA A 124 8.36 7.29 39.39
CA ALA A 124 8.76 6.80 40.71
C ALA A 124 9.96 5.84 40.65
N LEU A 125 10.08 5.03 39.59
CA LEU A 125 11.15 4.03 39.45
C LEU A 125 12.45 4.59 38.86
N PHE A 126 12.35 5.53 37.92
CA PHE A 126 13.49 6.02 37.14
C PHE A 126 13.76 7.53 37.28
N GLY A 127 12.96 8.25 38.08
CA GLY A 127 13.03 9.71 38.22
C GLY A 127 12.21 10.45 37.16
N GLU A 128 12.19 11.79 37.21
CA GLU A 128 11.56 12.58 36.14
C GLU A 128 12.48 12.62 34.91
N LEU A 129 11.92 12.39 33.71
CA LEU A 129 12.64 12.67 32.47
C LEU A 129 12.67 14.18 32.26
N GLY A 130 13.87 14.77 32.22
CA GLY A 130 14.06 16.18 31.87
C GLY A 130 13.80 16.52 30.40
N ASP A 131 13.74 15.50 29.52
CA ASP A 131 13.57 15.65 28.06
C ASP A 131 12.64 14.57 27.47
N ARG A 132 12.45 14.58 26.15
CA ARG A 132 11.63 13.64 25.38
C ARG A 132 12.34 12.32 25.06
N GLN A 133 11.58 11.26 24.80
CA GLN A 133 12.16 10.08 24.15
C GLN A 133 12.47 10.39 22.68
N PHE A 134 13.73 10.25 22.27
CA PHE A 134 14.13 10.29 20.87
C PHE A 134 13.69 9.02 20.12
N GLY A 135 13.57 9.11 18.80
CA GLY A 135 13.28 7.94 17.96
C GLY A 135 14.30 6.82 18.19
N MET A 136 13.87 5.57 18.10
CA MET A 136 14.78 4.42 18.22
C MET A 136 15.69 4.32 16.99
N GLY A 137 17.00 4.17 17.21
CA GLY A 137 18.02 4.10 16.17
C GLY A 137 18.32 2.67 15.68
N TYR A 138 19.41 2.53 14.92
CA TYR A 138 19.84 1.25 14.36
C TYR A 138 20.20 0.21 15.44
N GLY A 139 20.76 0.63 16.58
CA GLY A 139 21.06 -0.29 17.68
C GLY A 139 19.82 -0.97 18.25
N ALA A 140 18.77 -0.18 18.50
CA ALA A 140 17.47 -0.69 18.94
C ALA A 140 16.81 -1.58 17.87
N MET A 141 16.89 -1.22 16.58
CA MET A 141 16.35 -2.02 15.47
C MET A 141 17.00 -3.41 15.37
N ILE A 142 18.33 -3.50 15.46
CA ILE A 142 19.05 -4.77 15.42
C ILE A 142 18.73 -5.61 16.67
N CYS A 143 18.67 -4.99 17.85
CA CYS A 143 18.25 -5.70 19.07
C CYS A 143 16.83 -6.24 18.97
N ALA A 144 15.88 -5.44 18.48
CA ALA A 144 14.50 -5.86 18.28
C ALA A 144 14.42 -7.07 17.35
N SER A 145 15.18 -7.03 16.25
CA SER A 145 15.29 -8.14 15.30
C SER A 145 15.85 -9.38 16.00
N ALA A 146 16.98 -9.25 16.71
CA ALA A 146 17.58 -10.36 17.44
C ALA A 146 16.61 -11.02 18.42
N PHE A 147 15.88 -10.26 19.24
CA PHE A 147 14.90 -10.83 20.15
C PHE A 147 13.75 -11.52 19.43
N LEU A 148 13.25 -10.95 18.34
CA LEU A 148 12.21 -11.58 17.53
C LEU A 148 12.68 -12.94 16.96
N PHE A 149 13.88 -12.98 16.39
CA PHE A 149 14.43 -14.20 15.80
C PHE A 149 14.82 -15.26 16.84
N LEU A 150 15.26 -14.84 18.03
CA LEU A 150 15.46 -15.74 19.18
C LEU A 150 14.12 -16.33 19.63
N PHE A 151 13.07 -15.50 19.72
CA PHE A 151 11.72 -15.95 20.07
C PHE A 151 11.18 -16.98 19.07
N THR A 152 11.27 -16.70 17.77
CA THR A 152 10.78 -17.61 16.71
C THR A 152 11.59 -18.90 16.65
N GLN A 153 12.91 -18.84 16.87
CA GLN A 153 13.76 -20.03 16.95
C GLN A 153 13.40 -20.91 18.15
N GLY A 154 13.07 -20.29 19.29
CA GLY A 154 12.54 -21.01 20.44
C GLY A 154 11.19 -21.69 20.17
N ILE A 155 10.30 -21.05 19.41
CA ILE A 155 9.03 -21.64 18.97
C ILE A 155 9.25 -22.80 18.00
N ALA A 156 10.15 -22.66 17.03
CA ALA A 156 10.53 -23.72 16.11
C ALA A 156 11.08 -24.94 16.88
N ALA A 157 11.92 -24.72 17.90
CA ALA A 157 12.45 -25.78 18.75
C ALA A 157 11.35 -26.55 19.54
N ARG A 158 10.16 -25.98 19.73
CA ARG A 158 8.99 -26.69 20.31
C ARG A 158 8.22 -27.54 19.30
N GLY A 159 8.64 -27.58 18.04
CA GLY A 159 8.02 -28.37 16.98
C GLY A 159 7.02 -27.62 16.11
N ALA A 160 6.93 -26.28 16.22
CA ALA A 160 6.12 -25.49 15.29
C ALA A 160 6.65 -25.63 13.85
N VAL A 161 5.76 -25.82 12.88
CA VAL A 161 6.09 -25.98 11.44
C VAL A 161 7.21 -27.00 11.22
N ASN A 162 7.07 -28.20 11.84
CA ASN A 162 8.07 -29.28 11.80
C ASN A 162 9.47 -28.90 12.33
N GLY A 163 9.58 -27.81 13.08
CA GLY A 163 10.84 -27.31 13.62
C GLY A 163 11.69 -26.52 12.64
N ASP A 164 11.12 -26.09 11.50
CA ASP A 164 11.82 -25.26 10.53
C ASP A 164 12.02 -23.83 11.07
N VAL A 165 13.27 -23.51 11.40
CA VAL A 165 13.65 -22.21 11.95
C VAL A 165 13.45 -21.10 10.93
N PHE A 166 13.70 -21.35 9.65
CA PHE A 166 13.58 -20.34 8.60
C PHE A 166 12.12 -19.95 8.42
N VAL A 167 11.22 -20.94 8.25
CA VAL A 167 9.80 -20.69 8.01
C VAL A 167 9.13 -20.04 9.23
N VAL A 168 9.39 -20.52 10.45
CA VAL A 168 8.81 -19.91 11.67
C VAL A 168 9.30 -18.48 11.86
N SER A 169 10.57 -18.21 11.55
CA SER A 169 11.16 -16.87 11.63
C SER A 169 10.63 -15.92 10.57
N ALA A 170 10.45 -16.39 9.33
CA ALA A 170 9.80 -15.66 8.25
C ALA A 170 8.37 -15.25 8.65
N ILE A 171 7.57 -16.21 9.12
CA ILE A 171 6.20 -15.95 9.59
C ILE A 171 6.21 -14.93 10.74
N GLY A 172 7.10 -15.08 11.73
CA GLY A 172 7.22 -14.15 12.85
C GLY A 172 7.60 -12.72 12.41
N GLY A 173 8.56 -12.59 11.49
CA GLY A 173 8.95 -11.31 10.90
C GLY A 173 7.79 -10.63 10.16
N VAL A 174 7.08 -11.37 9.32
CA VAL A 174 5.90 -10.86 8.60
C VAL A 174 4.81 -10.41 9.57
N ILE A 175 4.52 -11.19 10.62
CA ILE A 175 3.52 -10.83 11.63
C ILE A 175 3.91 -9.51 12.32
N VAL A 176 5.17 -9.34 12.73
CA VAL A 176 5.62 -8.11 13.39
C VAL A 176 5.53 -6.91 12.44
N ILE A 177 6.01 -7.03 11.21
CA ILE A 177 5.97 -5.94 10.23
C ILE A 177 4.53 -5.54 9.93
N VAL A 178 3.65 -6.50 9.63
CA VAL A 178 2.24 -6.22 9.36
C VAL A 178 1.54 -5.64 10.60
N THR A 179 1.85 -6.14 11.80
CA THR A 179 1.26 -5.60 13.03
C THR A 179 1.71 -4.17 13.29
N ALA A 180 2.99 -3.88 13.18
CA ALA A 180 3.57 -2.57 13.47
C ALA A 180 3.19 -1.50 12.43
N PHE A 181 3.19 -1.85 11.14
CA PHE A 181 2.99 -0.87 10.06
C PHE A 181 1.57 -0.83 9.50
N VAL A 182 0.76 -1.87 9.72
CA VAL A 182 -0.63 -1.91 9.23
C VAL A 182 -1.62 -1.87 10.39
N PHE A 183 -1.60 -2.88 11.27
CA PHE A 183 -2.63 -2.97 12.32
C PHE A 183 -2.50 -1.89 13.39
N PHE A 184 -1.28 -1.49 13.76
CA PHE A 184 -1.08 -0.49 14.80
C PHE A 184 -1.57 0.91 14.40
N PRO A 185 -1.22 1.47 13.22
CA PRO A 185 -1.79 2.74 12.77
C PRO A 185 -3.32 2.69 12.61
N ILE A 186 -3.86 1.58 12.08
CA ILE A 186 -5.31 1.38 11.99
C ILE A 186 -5.92 1.42 13.39
N ALA A 187 -5.39 0.68 14.36
CA ALA A 187 -5.90 0.67 15.72
C ALA A 187 -5.86 2.07 16.35
N LYS A 188 -4.74 2.80 16.20
CA LYS A 188 -4.63 4.19 16.66
C LYS A 188 -5.68 5.10 16.04
N MET A 189 -5.92 4.97 14.73
CA MET A 189 -6.97 5.69 14.04
C MET A 189 -8.37 5.33 14.58
N LEU A 190 -8.68 4.05 14.78
CA LEU A 190 -9.96 3.60 15.35
C LEU A 190 -10.21 4.20 16.74
N PHE A 191 -9.18 4.28 17.59
CA PHE A 191 -9.29 4.90 18.91
C PHE A 191 -9.45 6.43 18.84
N ALA A 192 -8.85 7.09 17.85
CA ALA A 192 -8.96 8.54 17.68
C ALA A 192 -10.40 9.01 17.44
N ALA A 193 -11.26 8.15 16.90
CA ALA A 193 -12.68 8.46 16.68
C ALA A 193 -13.50 8.69 17.96
N PHE A 194 -13.00 8.21 19.10
CA PHE A 194 -13.66 8.33 20.40
C PHE A 194 -13.09 9.48 21.25
N ILE A 195 -12.08 10.19 20.76
CA ILE A 195 -11.40 11.25 21.50
C ILE A 195 -12.15 12.58 21.31
N THR A 196 -12.45 13.27 22.41
CA THR A 196 -13.04 14.61 22.44
C THR A 196 -11.97 15.68 22.16
N GLU A 197 -12.37 16.91 21.86
CA GLU A 197 -11.44 18.04 21.67
C GLU A 197 -10.53 18.27 22.90
N ASP A 198 -11.06 18.02 24.10
CA ASP A 198 -10.32 18.09 25.37
C ASP A 198 -9.44 16.85 25.67
N GLY A 199 -9.43 15.84 24.78
CA GLY A 199 -8.63 14.61 24.94
C GLY A 199 -9.27 13.51 25.79
N ALA A 200 -10.52 13.67 26.25
CA ALA A 200 -11.27 12.64 26.95
C ALA A 200 -11.87 11.61 25.97
N TYR A 201 -12.27 10.42 26.44
CA TYR A 201 -12.96 9.44 25.61
C TYR A 201 -14.47 9.57 25.77
N SER A 202 -15.20 9.76 24.67
CA SER A 202 -16.67 9.81 24.65
C SER A 202 -17.27 9.08 23.46
N ILE A 203 -18.16 8.13 23.76
CA ILE A 203 -18.94 7.38 22.76
C ILE A 203 -20.00 8.27 22.11
N SER A 204 -20.50 9.30 22.80
CA SER A 204 -21.53 10.18 22.23
C SER A 204 -21.00 11.04 21.08
N VAL A 205 -19.73 11.44 21.15
CA VAL A 205 -19.05 12.21 20.09
C VAL A 205 -18.86 11.36 18.84
N PHE A 206 -18.56 10.07 19.00
CA PHE A 206 -18.52 9.14 17.88
C PHE A 206 -19.88 9.10 17.17
N PHE A 207 -20.98 8.90 17.90
CA PHE A 207 -22.31 8.79 17.29
C PHE A 207 -22.79 10.09 16.64
N SER A 208 -22.50 11.26 17.21
CA SER A 208 -22.87 12.55 16.61
C SER A 208 -22.14 12.79 15.28
N LYS A 209 -20.86 12.40 15.19
CA LYS A 209 -20.08 12.48 13.94
C LYS A 209 -20.48 11.40 12.95
N PHE A 210 -20.78 10.18 13.43
CA PHE A 210 -21.15 9.05 12.58
C PHE A 210 -22.50 9.23 11.93
N PHE A 211 -23.49 9.79 12.62
CA PHE A 211 -24.83 10.04 12.07
C PHE A 211 -25.01 11.46 11.50
N ASP A 212 -23.91 12.14 11.15
CA ASP A 212 -23.96 13.46 10.52
C ASP A 212 -24.64 13.39 9.14
N ASP A 213 -25.53 14.33 8.86
CA ASP A 213 -26.21 14.49 7.58
C ASP A 213 -25.24 14.71 6.41
N ARG A 214 -24.06 15.31 6.63
CA ARG A 214 -23.02 15.43 5.60
C ARG A 214 -22.42 14.09 5.19
N LEU A 215 -22.49 13.09 6.06
CA LEU A 215 -21.98 11.76 5.79
C LEU A 215 -23.03 10.87 5.12
N TRP A 216 -24.25 10.84 5.66
CA TRP A 216 -25.32 9.91 5.23
C TRP A 216 -26.53 10.57 4.55
N GLY A 217 -26.57 11.89 4.46
CA GLY A 217 -27.72 12.62 3.95
C GLY A 217 -28.06 12.27 2.51
N LEU A 218 -29.36 12.14 2.21
CA LEU A 218 -29.88 11.84 0.87
C LEU A 218 -30.42 13.10 0.17
N GLY A 219 -29.79 14.26 0.44
CA GLY A 219 -30.22 15.57 -0.07
C GLY A 219 -30.28 15.63 -1.59
N CYS A 220 -29.49 14.81 -2.29
CA CYS A 220 -29.50 14.67 -3.75
C CYS A 220 -30.85 14.25 -4.36
N LEU A 221 -31.70 13.54 -3.62
CA LEU A 221 -33.05 13.22 -4.08
C LEU A 221 -33.98 14.45 -4.13
N ARG A 222 -33.61 15.53 -3.44
CA ARG A 222 -34.37 16.78 -3.32
C ARG A 222 -33.65 17.98 -3.97
N GLY A 223 -32.62 17.73 -4.77
CA GLY A 223 -31.83 18.77 -5.45
C GLY A 223 -30.69 19.39 -4.62
N ALA A 224 -30.39 18.83 -3.45
CA ALA A 224 -29.20 19.18 -2.64
C ALA A 224 -28.05 18.17 -2.89
N ARG A 225 -27.04 18.09 -2.00
CA ARG A 225 -25.92 17.14 -2.14
C ARG A 225 -26.23 15.80 -1.45
N CYS A 226 -25.74 14.68 -1.99
CA CYS A 226 -25.68 13.44 -1.21
C CYS A 226 -24.51 13.52 -0.22
N GLY A 227 -24.61 12.80 0.88
CA GLY A 227 -23.51 12.62 1.81
C GLY A 227 -22.36 11.81 1.21
N ALA A 228 -21.16 12.05 1.75
CA ALA A 228 -19.92 11.51 1.21
C ALA A 228 -19.88 9.97 1.19
N ALA A 229 -20.57 9.29 2.11
CA ALA A 229 -20.64 7.84 2.13
C ALA A 229 -21.33 7.27 0.88
N TRP A 230 -22.46 7.86 0.48
CA TRP A 230 -23.21 7.42 -0.70
C TRP A 230 -22.49 7.74 -2.00
N ASN A 231 -21.87 8.92 -2.08
CA ASN A 231 -21.05 9.31 -3.22
C ASN A 231 -19.88 8.34 -3.43
N SER A 232 -19.10 8.07 -2.37
CA SER A 232 -17.99 7.12 -2.42
C SER A 232 -18.45 5.70 -2.77
N LEU A 233 -19.52 5.21 -2.14
CA LEU A 233 -20.02 3.86 -2.40
C LEU A 233 -20.51 3.70 -3.84
N PHE A 234 -21.30 4.65 -4.34
CA PHE A 234 -21.79 4.64 -5.72
C PHE A 234 -20.64 4.70 -6.72
N LEU A 235 -19.70 5.64 -6.52
CA LEU A 235 -18.53 5.81 -7.37
C LEU A 235 -17.70 4.53 -7.41
N ALA A 236 -17.41 3.93 -6.26
CA ALA A 236 -16.60 2.72 -6.17
C ALA A 236 -17.25 1.49 -6.82
N ILE A 237 -18.57 1.33 -6.70
CA ILE A 237 -19.31 0.28 -7.41
C ILE A 237 -19.25 0.52 -8.93
N ALA A 238 -19.48 1.76 -9.37
CA ALA A 238 -19.44 2.10 -10.79
C ALA A 238 -18.04 1.88 -11.39
N VAL A 239 -17.00 2.39 -10.74
CA VAL A 239 -15.60 2.22 -11.17
C VAL A 239 -15.19 0.76 -11.13
N GLY A 240 -15.44 0.04 -10.03
CA GLY A 240 -15.13 -1.39 -9.93
C GLY A 240 -15.80 -2.21 -11.04
N PHE A 241 -17.06 -1.90 -11.37
CA PHE A 241 -17.78 -2.57 -12.46
C PHE A 241 -17.20 -2.23 -13.84
N ILE A 242 -17.07 -0.93 -14.16
CA ILE A 242 -16.62 -0.48 -15.48
C ILE A 242 -15.18 -0.94 -15.74
N THR A 243 -14.27 -0.79 -14.77
CA THR A 243 -12.88 -1.24 -14.90
C THR A 243 -12.79 -2.76 -15.09
N THR A 244 -13.64 -3.55 -14.44
CA THR A 244 -13.71 -5.01 -14.64
C THR A 244 -14.18 -5.36 -16.05
N VAL A 245 -15.22 -4.68 -16.55
CA VAL A 245 -15.74 -4.90 -17.90
C VAL A 245 -14.70 -4.52 -18.95
N LEU A 246 -14.06 -3.36 -18.81
CA LEU A 246 -13.00 -2.91 -19.71
C LEU A 246 -11.77 -3.82 -19.63
N GLY A 247 -11.32 -4.17 -18.42
CA GLY A 247 -10.21 -5.08 -18.19
C GLY A 247 -10.44 -6.45 -18.83
N LEU A 248 -11.67 -6.99 -18.73
CA LEU A 248 -12.06 -8.22 -19.41
C LEU A 248 -12.03 -8.05 -20.93
N ALA A 249 -12.57 -6.95 -21.45
CA ALA A 249 -12.54 -6.66 -22.88
C ALA A 249 -11.11 -6.63 -23.41
N PHE A 250 -10.19 -5.91 -22.76
CA PHE A 250 -8.78 -5.88 -23.11
C PHE A 250 -8.11 -7.26 -23.02
N ALA A 251 -8.37 -8.00 -21.95
CA ALA A 251 -7.84 -9.35 -21.78
C ALA A 251 -8.29 -10.27 -22.92
N LEU A 252 -9.58 -10.25 -23.28
CA LEU A 252 -10.14 -11.03 -24.39
C LEU A 252 -9.58 -10.60 -25.75
N VAL A 253 -9.38 -9.29 -26.00
CA VAL A 253 -8.73 -8.84 -27.24
C VAL A 253 -7.31 -9.36 -27.33
N VAL A 254 -6.50 -9.20 -26.29
CA VAL A 254 -5.09 -9.59 -26.31
C VAL A 254 -4.95 -11.11 -26.45
N THR A 255 -5.80 -11.90 -25.79
CA THR A 255 -5.65 -13.36 -25.71
C THR A 255 -6.46 -14.12 -26.78
N ARG A 256 -7.72 -13.73 -27.04
CA ARG A 256 -8.70 -14.54 -27.81
C ARG A 256 -9.11 -13.97 -29.19
N SER A 257 -8.67 -12.77 -29.58
CA SER A 257 -9.16 -12.12 -30.83
C SER A 257 -8.35 -12.36 -32.11
N GLY A 258 -7.10 -12.79 -32.00
CA GLY A 258 -6.17 -12.81 -33.14
C GLY A 258 -5.68 -11.42 -33.61
N PHE A 259 -5.94 -10.35 -32.85
CA PHE A 259 -5.46 -8.98 -33.15
C PHE A 259 -3.94 -8.95 -33.36
N ARG A 260 -3.46 -8.15 -34.34
CA ARG A 260 -2.04 -8.14 -34.74
C ARG A 260 -1.15 -7.28 -33.83
N PHE A 261 -1.68 -6.17 -33.29
CA PHE A 261 -0.91 -5.18 -32.51
C PHE A 261 -1.05 -5.35 -30.99
N LYS A 262 -1.06 -6.60 -30.50
CA LYS A 262 -1.30 -6.93 -29.09
C LYS A 262 -0.32 -6.26 -28.12
N ARG A 263 0.95 -6.13 -28.52
CA ARG A 263 1.99 -5.49 -27.70
C ARG A 263 1.71 -4.01 -27.46
N GLY A 264 1.32 -3.28 -28.51
CA GLY A 264 0.95 -1.87 -28.41
C GLY A 264 -0.29 -1.66 -27.55
N LEU A 265 -1.33 -2.48 -27.75
CA LEU A 265 -2.55 -2.43 -26.94
C LEU A 265 -2.26 -2.72 -25.46
N ARG A 266 -1.43 -3.73 -25.17
CA ARG A 266 -1.00 -4.05 -23.80
C ARG A 266 -0.23 -2.89 -23.16
N ALA A 267 0.74 -2.30 -23.87
CA ALA A 267 1.50 -1.16 -23.36
C ALA A 267 0.62 0.05 -23.04
N LEU A 268 -0.29 0.39 -23.96
CA LEU A 268 -1.21 1.52 -23.83
C LEU A 268 -2.23 1.31 -22.69
N THR A 269 -2.66 0.07 -22.47
CA THR A 269 -3.57 -0.27 -21.36
C THR A 269 -2.86 -0.19 -20.01
N VAL A 270 -1.56 -0.47 -19.95
CA VAL A 270 -0.80 -0.43 -18.69
C VAL A 270 -0.36 1.00 -18.34
N LEU A 271 -0.14 1.87 -19.32
CA LEU A 271 0.40 3.23 -19.12
C LEU A 271 -0.25 4.05 -17.98
N PRO A 272 -1.60 4.06 -17.81
CA PRO A 272 -2.26 4.78 -16.71
C PRO A 272 -1.80 4.42 -15.30
N ILE A 273 -1.38 3.17 -15.05
CA ILE A 273 -0.96 2.75 -13.70
C ILE A 273 0.35 3.39 -13.26
N ILE A 274 1.18 3.82 -14.22
CA ILE A 274 2.49 4.43 -13.96
C ILE A 274 2.33 5.94 -13.70
N THR A 275 1.20 6.52 -14.12
CA THR A 275 0.97 7.96 -14.07
C THR A 275 0.24 8.33 -12.79
N PRO A 276 0.68 9.38 -12.05
CA PRO A 276 -0.04 9.84 -10.87
C PRO A 276 -1.50 10.18 -11.21
N PRO A 277 -2.49 9.76 -10.39
CA PRO A 277 -3.91 9.88 -10.74
C PRO A 277 -4.33 11.32 -11.12
N PHE A 278 -3.89 12.32 -10.35
CA PHE A 278 -4.26 13.72 -10.60
C PHE A 278 -3.80 14.26 -11.97
N VAL A 279 -2.75 13.68 -12.58
CA VAL A 279 -2.27 14.08 -13.92
C VAL A 279 -3.32 13.71 -14.98
N ILE A 280 -3.98 12.57 -14.84
CA ILE A 280 -5.12 12.18 -15.67
C ILE A 280 -6.25 13.21 -15.49
N GLY A 281 -6.53 13.59 -14.23
CA GLY A 281 -7.53 14.62 -13.94
C GLY A 281 -7.24 15.95 -14.65
N LEU A 282 -5.99 16.42 -14.62
CA LEU A 282 -5.58 17.63 -15.34
C LEU A 282 -5.74 17.48 -16.86
N ALA A 283 -5.33 16.34 -17.44
CA ALA A 283 -5.50 16.08 -18.87
C ALA A 283 -6.96 16.09 -19.30
N LEU A 284 -7.87 15.57 -18.47
CA LEU A 284 -9.30 15.65 -18.70
C LEU A 284 -9.83 17.09 -18.62
N ILE A 285 -9.27 17.94 -17.75
CA ILE A 285 -9.60 19.38 -17.73
C ILE A 285 -9.16 20.04 -19.04
N LEU A 286 -7.97 19.71 -19.57
CA LEU A 286 -7.48 20.25 -20.85
C LEU A 286 -8.34 19.80 -22.04
N LEU A 287 -8.96 18.62 -21.96
CA LEU A 287 -9.87 18.10 -23.00
C LEU A 287 -11.30 18.62 -22.85
N PHE A 288 -11.88 18.47 -21.66
CA PHE A 288 -13.32 18.58 -21.40
C PHE A 288 -13.69 19.66 -20.38
N GLY A 289 -12.72 20.41 -19.85
CA GLY A 289 -12.97 21.58 -19.02
C GLY A 289 -13.70 22.68 -19.79
N LEU A 290 -14.01 23.79 -19.12
CA LEU A 290 -14.77 24.89 -19.73
C LEU A 290 -14.08 25.47 -20.97
N SER A 291 -12.75 25.58 -20.92
CA SER A 291 -11.88 25.98 -22.05
C SER A 291 -11.11 24.77 -22.63
N GLY A 292 -11.68 23.57 -22.48
CA GLY A 292 -11.05 22.34 -22.98
C GLY A 292 -11.15 22.23 -24.50
N ALA A 293 -10.15 21.59 -25.14
CA ALA A 293 -10.08 21.47 -26.59
C ALA A 293 -11.36 20.85 -27.21
N VAL A 294 -11.89 19.80 -26.59
CA VAL A 294 -13.10 19.12 -27.06
C VAL A 294 -14.33 19.96 -26.76
N THR A 295 -14.43 20.54 -25.55
CA THR A 295 -15.57 21.38 -25.17
C THR A 295 -15.73 22.57 -26.12
N VAL A 296 -14.65 23.28 -26.42
CA VAL A 296 -14.66 24.44 -27.32
C VAL A 296 -14.97 23.99 -28.75
N PHE A 297 -14.35 22.92 -29.25
CA PHE A 297 -14.63 22.38 -30.59
C PHE A 297 -16.12 22.06 -30.79
N PHE A 298 -16.76 21.41 -29.81
CA PHE A 298 -18.20 21.11 -29.89
C PHE A 298 -19.05 22.37 -29.71
N ALA A 299 -18.65 23.32 -28.86
CA ALA A 299 -19.36 24.59 -28.70
C ALA A 299 -19.38 25.41 -29.99
N ASP A 300 -18.25 25.49 -30.69
CA ASP A 300 -18.10 26.25 -31.93
C ASP A 300 -18.90 25.61 -33.09
N ILE A 301 -18.89 24.29 -33.20
CA ILE A 301 -19.57 23.57 -34.30
C ILE A 301 -21.08 23.49 -34.09
N PHE A 302 -21.52 23.19 -32.87
CA PHE A 302 -22.92 22.92 -32.58
C PHE A 302 -23.66 24.09 -31.92
N GLY A 303 -22.96 25.21 -31.61
CA GLY A 303 -23.54 26.37 -30.94
C GLY A 303 -23.99 26.10 -29.50
N ILE A 304 -23.43 25.07 -28.86
CA ILE A 304 -23.80 24.65 -27.49
C ILE A 304 -22.96 25.44 -26.49
N GLN A 305 -23.58 26.01 -25.46
CA GLN A 305 -22.83 26.69 -24.42
C GLN A 305 -21.99 25.71 -23.59
N PRO A 306 -20.67 25.95 -23.42
CA PRO A 306 -19.83 25.16 -22.53
C PRO A 306 -20.38 25.10 -21.11
N THR A 307 -20.46 23.90 -20.53
CA THR A 307 -20.88 23.69 -19.14
C THR A 307 -19.77 23.03 -18.33
N ARG A 308 -19.87 23.10 -17.00
CA ARG A 308 -18.91 22.48 -16.06
C ARG A 308 -19.22 21.00 -15.78
N TRP A 309 -19.79 20.29 -16.76
CA TRP A 309 -20.25 18.90 -16.60
C TRP A 309 -19.16 17.91 -16.18
N LEU A 310 -17.90 18.22 -16.52
CA LEU A 310 -16.75 17.41 -16.12
C LEU A 310 -16.56 17.40 -14.61
N TYR A 311 -16.85 18.50 -13.92
CA TYR A 311 -16.65 18.58 -12.47
C TYR A 311 -17.80 17.90 -11.72
N GLY A 312 -17.45 17.00 -10.81
CA GLY A 312 -18.38 16.12 -10.11
C GLY A 312 -18.16 14.65 -10.45
N LEU A 313 -19.22 13.87 -10.26
CA LEU A 313 -19.24 12.44 -10.54
C LEU A 313 -18.71 12.07 -11.95
N PRO A 314 -19.07 12.76 -13.06
CA PRO A 314 -18.64 12.34 -14.40
C PRO A 314 -17.11 12.37 -14.59
N GLY A 315 -16.45 13.47 -14.23
CA GLY A 315 -15.00 13.58 -14.39
C GLY A 315 -14.25 12.64 -13.47
N VAL A 316 -14.67 12.53 -12.21
CA VAL A 316 -14.04 11.60 -11.26
C VAL A 316 -14.19 10.15 -11.74
N LEU A 317 -15.37 9.77 -12.22
CA LEU A 317 -15.64 8.43 -12.76
C LEU A 317 -14.76 8.12 -13.98
N ILE A 318 -14.65 9.05 -14.94
CA ILE A 318 -13.81 8.88 -16.14
C ILE A 318 -12.33 8.76 -15.74
N ALA A 319 -11.86 9.65 -14.86
CA ALA A 319 -10.47 9.67 -14.41
C ALA A 319 -10.09 8.37 -13.69
N GLN A 320 -10.90 7.93 -12.73
CA GLN A 320 -10.66 6.70 -11.99
C GLN A 320 -10.78 5.47 -12.88
N THR A 321 -11.73 5.45 -13.82
CA THR A 321 -11.83 4.35 -14.77
C THR A 321 -10.56 4.25 -15.63
N LEU A 322 -10.01 5.38 -16.10
CA LEU A 322 -8.74 5.40 -16.84
C LEU A 322 -7.58 4.93 -15.98
N ALA A 323 -7.46 5.43 -14.76
CA ALA A 323 -6.39 5.10 -13.84
C ALA A 323 -6.39 3.62 -13.41
N PHE A 324 -7.57 3.01 -13.20
CA PHE A 324 -7.70 1.71 -12.55
C PHE A 324 -8.08 0.54 -13.46
N THR A 325 -8.50 0.80 -14.71
CA THR A 325 -8.63 -0.27 -15.74
C THR A 325 -7.37 -1.13 -15.92
N PRO A 326 -6.12 -0.58 -15.87
CA PRO A 326 -4.91 -1.39 -15.97
C PRO A 326 -4.83 -2.51 -14.91
N ILE A 327 -5.26 -2.22 -13.68
CA ILE A 327 -5.23 -3.18 -12.56
C ILE A 327 -6.17 -4.35 -12.86
N ALA A 328 -7.40 -4.05 -13.27
CA ALA A 328 -8.37 -5.07 -13.67
C ALA A 328 -7.85 -5.90 -14.87
N PHE A 329 -7.23 -5.26 -15.86
CA PHE A 329 -6.64 -5.94 -17.02
C PHE A 329 -5.50 -6.90 -16.61
N LEU A 330 -4.58 -6.48 -15.75
CA LEU A 330 -3.45 -7.32 -15.30
C LEU A 330 -3.91 -8.55 -14.52
N VAL A 331 -4.99 -8.44 -13.75
CA VAL A 331 -5.60 -9.58 -13.07
C VAL A 331 -6.30 -10.49 -14.08
N LEU A 332 -7.12 -9.90 -14.96
CA LEU A 332 -7.97 -10.66 -15.86
C LEU A 332 -7.23 -11.33 -17.01
N ILE A 333 -6.07 -10.82 -17.43
CA ILE A 333 -5.29 -11.48 -18.47
C ILE A 333 -4.80 -12.86 -18.01
N GLY A 334 -4.28 -12.97 -16.79
CA GLY A 334 -3.89 -14.26 -16.21
C GLY A 334 -5.07 -15.19 -15.98
N VAL A 335 -6.23 -14.64 -15.61
CA VAL A 335 -7.48 -15.41 -15.45
C VAL A 335 -7.96 -15.97 -16.80
N VAL A 336 -7.96 -15.16 -17.86
CA VAL A 336 -8.39 -15.58 -19.20
C VAL A 336 -7.43 -16.60 -19.81
N GLU A 337 -6.12 -16.44 -19.59
CA GLU A 337 -5.08 -17.39 -20.00
C GLU A 337 -5.15 -18.70 -19.18
N GLY A 338 -5.56 -18.63 -17.92
CA GLY A 338 -5.70 -19.80 -17.04
C GLY A 338 -6.95 -20.66 -17.26
N VAL A 339 -7.89 -20.25 -18.14
CA VAL A 339 -9.05 -21.07 -18.51
C VAL A 339 -8.60 -22.18 -19.47
N SER A 340 -8.61 -23.43 -19.02
CA SER A 340 -8.18 -24.59 -19.81
C SER A 340 -8.80 -24.64 -21.22
N PRO A 341 -7.99 -24.62 -22.30
CA PRO A 341 -8.48 -24.84 -23.66
C PRO A 341 -9.22 -26.18 -23.80
N SER A 342 -8.75 -27.23 -23.13
CA SER A 342 -9.31 -28.58 -23.20
C SER A 342 -10.78 -28.64 -22.77
N MET A 343 -11.15 -27.83 -21.76
CA MET A 343 -12.55 -27.70 -21.31
C MET A 343 -13.45 -27.05 -22.36
N GLU A 344 -12.92 -26.08 -23.10
CA GLU A 344 -13.65 -25.37 -24.15
C GLU A 344 -13.81 -26.25 -25.41
N GLU A 345 -12.78 -27.01 -25.78
CA GLU A 345 -12.79 -28.00 -26.86
C GLU A 345 -13.75 -29.17 -26.56
N ALA A 346 -13.79 -29.65 -25.32
CA ALA A 346 -14.74 -30.68 -24.89
C ALA A 346 -16.19 -30.22 -25.04
N ALA A 347 -16.50 -28.96 -24.67
CA ALA A 347 -17.83 -28.40 -24.87
C ALA A 347 -18.19 -28.32 -26.37
N GLN A 348 -17.25 -27.94 -27.23
CA GLN A 348 -17.47 -27.92 -28.69
C GLN A 348 -17.66 -29.32 -29.28
N THR A 349 -16.97 -30.34 -28.74
CA THR A 349 -17.19 -31.75 -29.11
C THR A 349 -18.61 -32.22 -28.76
N LEU A 350 -19.18 -31.69 -27.66
CA LEU A 350 -20.59 -31.86 -27.30
C LEU A 350 -21.55 -30.96 -28.10
N ARG A 351 -21.09 -30.41 -29.23
CA ARG A 351 -21.83 -29.52 -30.15
C ARG A 351 -22.22 -28.16 -29.57
N ALA A 352 -21.57 -27.70 -28.49
CA ALA A 352 -21.72 -26.32 -28.06
C ALA A 352 -21.08 -25.36 -29.07
N ASN A 353 -21.80 -24.33 -29.49
CA ASN A 353 -21.22 -23.26 -30.29
C ASN A 353 -20.35 -22.33 -29.41
N LYS A 354 -19.52 -21.48 -30.04
CA LYS A 354 -18.58 -20.58 -29.32
C LYS A 354 -19.25 -19.69 -28.26
N TRP A 355 -20.48 -19.24 -28.48
CA TRP A 355 -21.22 -18.43 -27.51
C TRP A 355 -21.70 -19.25 -26.32
N GLN A 356 -22.21 -20.47 -26.58
CA GLN A 356 -22.55 -21.43 -25.54
C GLN A 356 -21.31 -21.78 -24.72
N THR A 357 -20.20 -22.18 -25.36
CA THR A 357 -18.93 -22.46 -24.68
C THR A 357 -18.47 -21.29 -23.80
N PHE A 358 -18.48 -20.07 -24.34
CA PHE A 358 -18.10 -18.88 -23.56
C PHE A 358 -19.01 -18.68 -22.35
N ARG A 359 -20.34 -18.76 -22.51
CA ARG A 359 -21.30 -18.49 -21.43
C ARG A 359 -21.36 -19.60 -20.37
N THR A 360 -21.19 -20.86 -20.76
CA THR A 360 -21.38 -22.02 -19.88
C THR A 360 -20.07 -22.61 -19.34
N VAL A 361 -18.93 -22.34 -19.99
CA VAL A 361 -17.61 -22.85 -19.59
C VAL A 361 -16.70 -21.69 -19.21
N SER A 362 -16.31 -20.84 -20.17
CA SER A 362 -15.27 -19.82 -19.97
C SER A 362 -15.67 -18.80 -18.90
N LEU A 363 -16.84 -18.16 -19.05
CA LEU A 363 -17.30 -17.11 -18.15
C LEU A 363 -17.49 -17.59 -16.70
N PRO A 364 -18.14 -18.74 -16.43
CA PRO A 364 -18.20 -19.30 -15.08
C PRO A 364 -16.83 -19.60 -14.46
N LEU A 365 -15.87 -20.08 -15.24
CA LEU A 365 -14.50 -20.32 -14.78
C LEU A 365 -13.75 -19.01 -14.49
N MET A 366 -14.06 -17.92 -15.21
CA MET A 366 -13.50 -16.59 -14.96
C MET A 366 -14.15 -15.83 -13.78
N ARG A 367 -15.32 -16.26 -13.28
CA ARG A 367 -16.06 -15.55 -12.21
C ARG A 367 -15.22 -15.18 -10.98
N PRO A 368 -14.36 -16.06 -10.42
CA PRO A 368 -13.52 -15.71 -9.28
C PRO A 368 -12.56 -14.58 -9.60
N GLY A 369 -11.97 -14.62 -10.80
CA GLY A 369 -11.08 -13.58 -11.29
C GLY A 369 -11.80 -12.25 -11.55
N LEU A 370 -13.03 -12.30 -12.09
CA LEU A 370 -13.88 -11.12 -12.26
C LEU A 370 -14.26 -10.49 -10.92
N ALA A 371 -14.59 -11.32 -9.92
CA ALA A 371 -14.86 -10.86 -8.57
C ALA A 371 -13.65 -10.16 -7.94
N ASN A 372 -12.45 -10.72 -8.16
CA ASN A 372 -11.21 -10.16 -7.67
C ASN A 372 -10.85 -8.84 -8.37
N ALA A 373 -11.01 -8.76 -9.69
CA ALA A 373 -10.81 -7.53 -10.45
C ALA A 373 -11.78 -6.42 -10.02
N PHE A 374 -13.06 -6.77 -9.81
CA PHE A 374 -14.07 -5.83 -9.29
C PHE A 374 -13.68 -5.31 -7.91
N LEU A 375 -13.31 -6.20 -7.00
CA LEU A 375 -12.92 -5.83 -5.65
C LEU A 375 -11.70 -4.89 -5.64
N LEU A 376 -10.70 -5.17 -6.47
CA LEU A 376 -9.53 -4.30 -6.59
C LEU A 376 -9.92 -2.92 -7.14
N GLY A 377 -10.70 -2.85 -8.24
CA GLY A 377 -11.18 -1.57 -8.77
C GLY A 377 -12.05 -0.79 -7.77
N PHE A 378 -12.86 -1.49 -6.96
CA PHE A 378 -13.64 -0.90 -5.88
C PHE A 378 -12.76 -0.30 -4.78
N ILE A 379 -11.76 -1.06 -4.30
CA ILE A 379 -10.84 -0.61 -3.24
C ILE A 379 -10.02 0.59 -3.71
N GLU A 380 -9.50 0.55 -4.95
CA GLU A 380 -8.72 1.66 -5.52
C GLU A 380 -9.58 2.93 -5.66
N SER A 381 -10.82 2.82 -6.11
CA SER A 381 -11.75 3.95 -6.19
C SER A 381 -12.07 4.54 -4.81
N MET A 382 -12.24 3.69 -3.78
CA MET A 382 -12.47 4.12 -2.40
C MET A 382 -11.26 4.83 -1.78
N ALA A 383 -10.05 4.38 -2.12
CA ALA A 383 -8.80 4.92 -1.59
C ALA A 383 -8.31 6.15 -2.37
N ASP A 384 -8.80 6.38 -3.58
CA ASP A 384 -8.34 7.47 -4.43
C ASP A 384 -8.73 8.84 -3.88
N PHE A 385 -7.71 9.67 -3.71
CA PHE A 385 -7.81 11.05 -3.26
C PHE A 385 -7.55 12.05 -4.40
N GLY A 386 -6.67 11.71 -5.33
CA GLY A 386 -6.14 12.66 -6.31
C GLY A 386 -7.19 13.11 -7.33
N ASN A 387 -7.92 12.18 -7.94
CA ASN A 387 -8.93 12.53 -8.93
C ASN A 387 -10.11 13.30 -8.30
N PRO A 388 -10.69 12.87 -7.17
CA PRO A 388 -11.77 13.62 -6.53
C PRO A 388 -11.33 15.01 -6.05
N LEU A 389 -10.08 15.19 -5.60
CA LEU A 389 -9.59 16.52 -5.23
C LEU A 389 -9.61 17.50 -6.41
N VAL A 390 -9.19 17.05 -7.60
CA VAL A 390 -9.05 17.91 -8.79
C VAL A 390 -10.37 18.07 -9.55
N LEU A 391 -11.16 17.01 -9.66
CA LEU A 391 -12.36 16.95 -10.49
C LEU A 391 -13.67 16.90 -9.69
N GLY A 392 -13.63 16.71 -8.37
CA GLY A 392 -14.83 16.49 -7.56
C GLY A 392 -15.78 17.68 -7.52
N GLY A 393 -15.28 18.92 -7.54
CA GLY A 393 -16.14 20.11 -7.49
C GLY A 393 -17.04 20.11 -6.24
N ASN A 394 -18.35 19.87 -6.42
CA ASN A 394 -19.33 19.75 -5.34
C ASN A 394 -19.70 18.29 -4.99
N PHE A 395 -18.98 17.32 -5.54
CA PHE A 395 -19.16 15.89 -5.30
C PHE A 395 -18.15 15.42 -4.26
N ASP A 396 -18.58 15.47 -3.01
CA ASP A 396 -17.74 15.16 -1.86
C ASP A 396 -17.64 13.64 -1.67
N VAL A 397 -16.42 13.11 -1.53
CA VAL A 397 -16.14 11.69 -1.27
C VAL A 397 -15.39 11.52 0.06
N LEU A 398 -15.45 10.33 0.65
CA LEU A 398 -14.82 10.02 1.92
C LEU A 398 -13.32 10.37 1.95
N SER A 399 -12.56 10.07 0.89
CA SER A 399 -11.11 10.34 0.83
C SER A 399 -10.78 11.83 0.95
N THR A 400 -11.50 12.70 0.24
CA THR A 400 -11.32 14.16 0.31
C THR A 400 -11.83 14.73 1.63
N GLU A 401 -12.95 14.22 2.15
CA GLU A 401 -13.49 14.66 3.45
C GLU A 401 -12.56 14.29 4.61
N ILE A 402 -11.91 13.11 4.58
CA ILE A 402 -10.89 12.71 5.56
C ILE A 402 -9.72 13.70 5.54
N PHE A 403 -9.22 14.05 4.35
CA PHE A 403 -8.13 15.00 4.20
C PHE A 403 -8.50 16.38 4.73
N PHE A 404 -9.66 16.92 4.34
CA PHE A 404 -10.10 18.25 4.79
C PHE A 404 -10.52 18.29 6.26
N ALA A 405 -10.90 17.16 6.87
CA ALA A 405 -11.10 17.10 8.32
C ALA A 405 -9.79 17.32 9.10
N ILE A 406 -8.64 16.89 8.56
CA ILE A 406 -7.32 17.05 9.21
C ILE A 406 -6.68 18.38 8.81
N VAL A 407 -6.59 18.67 7.52
CA VAL A 407 -5.82 19.80 6.97
C VAL A 407 -6.66 21.06 6.81
N GLY A 408 -7.99 20.94 6.85
CA GLY A 408 -8.90 22.09 6.78
C GLY A 408 -8.96 22.89 8.08
N ALA A 409 -9.79 23.93 8.07
CA ALA A 409 -9.91 24.90 9.18
C ALA A 409 -10.41 24.32 10.51
N GLN A 410 -10.89 23.07 10.53
CA GLN A 410 -11.49 22.44 11.71
C GLN A 410 -10.50 21.59 12.52
N TYR A 411 -9.42 21.08 11.91
CA TYR A 411 -8.46 20.16 12.55
C TYR A 411 -9.15 19.08 13.43
N ASP A 412 -10.19 18.43 12.92
CA ASP A 412 -11.00 17.47 13.66
C ASP A 412 -10.54 16.03 13.36
N GLN A 413 -9.56 15.56 14.14
CA GLN A 413 -9.05 14.20 14.02
C GLN A 413 -10.10 13.12 14.31
N GLY A 414 -11.07 13.41 15.19
CA GLY A 414 -12.16 12.48 15.51
C GLY A 414 -13.09 12.28 14.31
N ARG A 415 -13.44 13.36 13.59
CA ARG A 415 -14.23 13.29 12.35
C ARG A 415 -13.47 12.54 11.27
N ALA A 416 -12.18 12.83 11.09
CA ALA A 416 -11.34 12.13 10.13
C ALA A 416 -11.30 10.61 10.40
N ALA A 417 -11.17 10.21 11.68
CA ALA A 417 -11.20 8.82 12.08
C ALA A 417 -12.57 8.15 11.85
N VAL A 418 -13.68 8.84 12.12
CA VAL A 418 -15.03 8.34 11.82
C VAL A 418 -15.22 8.09 10.32
N LEU A 419 -14.81 9.03 9.47
CA LEU A 419 -14.88 8.88 8.02
C LEU A 419 -14.00 7.73 7.51
N ALA A 420 -12.79 7.60 8.06
CA ALA A 420 -11.88 6.50 7.75
C ALA A 420 -12.44 5.13 8.18
N MET A 421 -13.16 5.05 9.31
CA MET A 421 -13.87 3.84 9.73
C MET A 421 -15.00 3.46 8.76
N VAL A 422 -15.76 4.43 8.25
CA VAL A 422 -16.81 4.17 7.25
C VAL A 422 -16.20 3.64 5.95
N LEU A 423 -15.10 4.26 5.49
CA LEU A 423 -14.33 3.79 4.34
C LEU A 423 -13.86 2.34 4.54
N LEU A 424 -13.24 2.05 5.69
CA LEU A 424 -12.77 0.70 6.06
C LEU A 424 -13.93 -0.30 6.15
N PHE A 425 -15.07 0.11 6.70
CA PHE A 425 -16.26 -0.72 6.78
C PHE A 425 -16.75 -1.13 5.39
N PHE A 426 -16.81 -0.19 4.44
CA PHE A 426 -17.21 -0.49 3.06
C PHE A 426 -16.22 -1.40 2.33
N THR A 427 -14.91 -1.19 2.48
CA THR A 427 -13.90 -2.05 1.84
C THR A 427 -13.90 -3.47 2.41
N LEU A 428 -13.98 -3.62 3.74
CA LEU A 428 -14.09 -4.92 4.38
C LEU A 428 -15.41 -5.62 4.02
N SER A 429 -16.51 -4.89 3.98
CA SER A 429 -17.82 -5.44 3.59
C SER A 429 -17.79 -5.94 2.15
N ALA A 430 -17.18 -5.21 1.22
CA ALA A 430 -17.00 -5.66 -0.17
C ALA A 430 -16.15 -6.93 -0.25
N PHE A 431 -15.04 -7.00 0.50
CA PHE A 431 -14.19 -8.20 0.58
C PHE A 431 -14.95 -9.41 1.12
N TYR A 432 -15.65 -9.27 2.25
CA TYR A 432 -16.43 -10.36 2.83
C TYR A 432 -17.60 -10.78 1.96
N ALA A 433 -18.29 -9.83 1.31
CA ALA A 433 -19.36 -10.11 0.35
C ALA A 433 -18.83 -10.88 -0.87
N GLN A 434 -17.68 -10.48 -1.42
CA GLN A 434 -17.01 -11.18 -2.51
C GLN A 434 -16.61 -12.62 -2.10
N ARG A 435 -16.03 -12.79 -0.90
CA ARG A 435 -15.69 -14.11 -0.37
C ARG A 435 -16.92 -14.99 -0.13
N ALA A 436 -18.00 -14.43 0.40
CA ALA A 436 -19.26 -15.15 0.62
C ALA A 436 -19.91 -15.57 -0.70
N TRP A 437 -19.86 -14.72 -1.72
CA TRP A 437 -20.39 -15.00 -3.06
C TRP A 437 -19.63 -16.11 -3.79
N LEU A 438 -18.30 -16.14 -3.69
CA LEU A 438 -17.47 -17.18 -4.32
C LEU A 438 -17.56 -18.54 -3.61
N GLY A 439 -17.94 -18.56 -2.34
CA GLY A 439 -18.09 -19.77 -1.53
C GLY A 439 -16.76 -20.51 -1.28
N LYS A 440 -16.84 -21.78 -0.90
CA LYS A 440 -15.66 -22.65 -0.62
C LYS A 440 -15.14 -23.39 -1.86
N LYS A 441 -15.55 -22.99 -3.07
CA LYS A 441 -15.19 -23.72 -4.29
C LYS A 441 -13.71 -23.46 -4.62
N SER A 442 -12.91 -24.52 -4.69
CA SER A 442 -11.53 -24.45 -5.16
C SER A 442 -11.54 -24.35 -6.68
N TYR A 443 -11.26 -23.15 -7.20
CA TYR A 443 -11.02 -22.95 -8.62
C TYR A 443 -9.53 -23.13 -8.86
N THR A 444 -9.07 -24.38 -8.89
CA THR A 444 -7.68 -24.66 -9.25
C THR A 444 -7.50 -24.43 -10.75
N THR A 445 -6.67 -23.45 -11.10
CA THR A 445 -6.21 -23.28 -12.48
C THR A 445 -5.25 -24.42 -12.78
N VAL A 446 -5.66 -25.33 -13.66
CA VAL A 446 -4.80 -26.43 -14.10
C VAL A 446 -3.74 -25.85 -15.04
N SER A 447 -2.59 -25.46 -14.47
CA SER A 447 -1.40 -25.12 -15.26
C SER A 447 -0.50 -26.35 -15.31
N GLY A 448 -0.27 -26.90 -16.50
CA GLY A 448 0.59 -28.09 -16.68
C GLY A 448 0.69 -28.56 -18.13
N LYS A 449 1.68 -29.42 -18.40
CA LYS A 449 2.00 -29.95 -19.74
C LYS A 449 0.84 -30.69 -20.44
N GLY A 450 -0.21 -31.07 -19.71
CA GLY A 450 -1.39 -31.77 -20.25
C GLY A 450 -2.46 -30.85 -20.86
N ASP A 451 -2.35 -29.53 -20.69
CA ASP A 451 -3.35 -28.55 -21.16
C ASP A 451 -2.81 -27.70 -22.32
N ALA A 452 -2.31 -28.38 -23.35
CA ALA A 452 -1.65 -27.79 -24.51
C ALA A 452 -2.59 -27.46 -25.70
N GLY A 453 -3.89 -27.35 -25.44
CA GLY A 453 -4.88 -27.02 -26.47
C GLY A 453 -4.78 -25.56 -26.95
N VAL A 454 -5.42 -25.25 -28.08
CA VAL A 454 -5.46 -23.88 -28.60
C VAL A 454 -6.77 -23.26 -28.17
N HIS A 455 -6.71 -22.16 -27.43
CA HIS A 455 -7.88 -21.40 -27.08
C HIS A 455 -8.74 -21.07 -28.31
N PRO A 456 -10.03 -21.46 -28.35
CA PRO A 456 -10.92 -21.07 -29.43
C PRO A 456 -11.03 -19.56 -29.50
N LEU A 457 -11.09 -19.05 -30.73
CA LEU A 457 -11.38 -17.64 -30.99
C LEU A 457 -12.73 -17.26 -30.39
N MET A 458 -12.82 -16.04 -29.87
CA MET A 458 -14.06 -15.49 -29.31
C MET A 458 -15.24 -15.56 -30.30
N PRO A 459 -16.49 -15.75 -29.82
CA PRO A 459 -17.67 -15.75 -30.68
C PRO A 459 -17.82 -14.41 -31.41
N THR A 460 -18.21 -14.44 -32.69
CA THR A 460 -18.27 -13.25 -33.56
C THR A 460 -19.18 -12.15 -33.02
N GLY A 461 -20.30 -12.51 -32.38
CA GLY A 461 -21.21 -11.56 -31.74
C GLY A 461 -20.61 -10.83 -30.52
N LEU A 462 -19.61 -11.43 -29.86
CA LEU A 462 -18.84 -10.78 -28.78
C LEU A 462 -17.62 -10.05 -29.33
N ALA A 463 -17.06 -10.55 -30.42
CA ALA A 463 -15.79 -10.08 -30.97
C ALA A 463 -15.81 -8.60 -31.36
N VAL A 464 -16.84 -8.19 -32.11
CA VAL A 464 -16.98 -6.82 -32.60
C VAL A 464 -17.16 -5.82 -31.45
N PRO A 465 -18.14 -5.97 -30.52
CA PRO A 465 -18.32 -4.99 -29.45
C PRO A 465 -17.09 -4.90 -28.53
N VAL A 466 -16.47 -6.03 -28.18
CA VAL A 466 -15.25 -6.06 -27.36
C VAL A 466 -14.10 -5.32 -28.03
N LEU A 467 -13.92 -5.51 -29.34
CA LEU A 467 -12.88 -4.83 -30.11
C LEU A 467 -13.18 -3.33 -30.25
N VAL A 468 -14.42 -2.93 -30.49
CA VAL A 468 -14.81 -1.50 -30.56
C VAL A 468 -14.59 -0.81 -29.22
N ILE A 469 -15.00 -1.43 -28.11
CA ILE A 469 -14.79 -0.89 -26.76
C ILE A 469 -13.29 -0.76 -26.46
N ALA A 470 -12.52 -1.82 -26.70
CA ALA A 470 -11.08 -1.82 -26.42
C ALA A 470 -10.33 -0.79 -27.28
N LEU A 471 -10.63 -0.69 -28.58
CA LEU A 471 -9.98 0.28 -29.47
C LEU A 471 -10.42 1.71 -29.19
N GLY A 472 -11.70 1.95 -28.89
CA GLY A 472 -12.21 3.26 -28.51
C GLY A 472 -11.57 3.75 -27.21
N TRP A 473 -11.48 2.88 -26.21
CA TRP A 473 -10.81 3.19 -24.96
C TRP A 473 -9.30 3.38 -25.12
N ALA A 474 -8.64 2.54 -25.92
CA ALA A 474 -7.23 2.72 -26.26
C ALA A 474 -6.98 4.07 -26.94
N LEU A 475 -7.80 4.44 -27.92
CA LEU A 475 -7.73 5.75 -28.58
C LEU A 475 -7.93 6.88 -27.57
N PHE A 476 -8.91 6.75 -26.69
CA PHE A 476 -9.15 7.73 -25.62
C PHE A 476 -7.93 7.90 -24.72
N THR A 477 -7.33 6.80 -24.24
CA THR A 477 -6.09 6.83 -23.47
C THR A 477 -4.98 7.53 -24.27
N ALA A 478 -4.78 7.17 -25.53
CA ALA A 478 -3.75 7.79 -26.37
C ALA A 478 -3.95 9.31 -26.51
N ILE A 479 -5.19 9.77 -26.66
CA ILE A 479 -5.54 11.20 -26.70
C ILE A 479 -5.21 11.86 -25.36
N VAL A 480 -5.61 11.27 -24.23
CA VAL A 480 -5.30 11.82 -22.89
C VAL A 480 -3.80 11.99 -22.71
N TYR A 481 -2.99 11.02 -23.10
CA TYR A 481 -1.53 11.11 -23.01
C TYR A 481 -0.91 12.10 -24.00
N ALA A 482 -1.43 12.16 -25.22
CA ALA A 482 -1.02 13.19 -26.17
C ALA A 482 -1.29 14.59 -25.62
N MET A 483 -2.41 14.77 -24.90
CA MET A 483 -2.74 16.03 -24.24
C MET A 483 -1.85 16.38 -23.06
N ILE A 484 -1.37 15.40 -22.30
CA ILE A 484 -0.37 15.63 -21.25
C ILE A 484 0.93 16.18 -21.87
N ILE A 485 1.40 15.54 -22.94
CA ILE A 485 2.61 15.98 -23.66
C ILE A 485 2.40 17.34 -24.31
N TYR A 486 1.22 17.59 -24.88
CA TYR A 486 0.91 18.88 -25.47
C TYR A 486 0.83 19.99 -24.42
N GLY A 487 0.20 19.71 -23.27
CA GLY A 487 0.11 20.65 -22.15
C GLY A 487 1.47 21.04 -21.56
N SER A 488 2.47 20.16 -21.61
CA SER A 488 3.81 20.47 -21.10
C SER A 488 4.62 21.43 -21.99
N ILE A 489 4.20 21.63 -23.24
CA ILE A 489 4.85 22.52 -24.21
C ILE A 489 4.01 23.76 -24.56
N VAL A 490 2.87 23.97 -23.89
CA VAL A 490 2.00 25.15 -24.10
C VAL A 490 2.23 26.17 -23.00
N GLU A 491 2.35 27.45 -23.35
CA GLU A 491 2.66 28.51 -22.39
C GLU A 491 1.57 28.69 -21.34
N LEU A 492 0.31 28.89 -21.77
CA LEU A 492 -0.81 29.06 -20.86
C LEU A 492 -2.10 28.57 -21.51
N TRP A 493 -2.51 27.34 -21.16
CA TRP A 493 -3.64 26.68 -21.80
C TRP A 493 -4.92 27.52 -21.81
N GLY A 494 -5.57 27.62 -22.97
CA GLY A 494 -6.85 28.32 -23.12
C GLY A 494 -6.76 29.84 -23.10
N VAL A 495 -5.55 30.39 -22.94
CA VAL A 495 -5.27 31.84 -23.02
C VAL A 495 -4.21 32.11 -24.09
N ASN A 496 -3.06 31.43 -24.01
CA ASN A 496 -1.98 31.50 -24.97
C ASN A 496 -1.45 30.09 -25.29
N ASN A 497 -1.86 29.57 -26.46
CA ASN A 497 -1.48 28.25 -26.94
C ASN A 497 -0.13 28.24 -27.69
N SER A 498 0.71 29.28 -27.51
CA SER A 498 2.07 29.33 -28.02
C SER A 498 2.89 28.16 -27.48
N LEU A 499 3.74 27.60 -28.33
CA LEU A 499 4.65 26.54 -27.93
C LEU A 499 5.85 27.13 -27.18
N THR A 500 6.19 26.56 -26.02
CA THR A 500 7.30 27.00 -25.19
C THR A 500 7.99 25.82 -24.49
N LEU A 501 9.30 25.95 -24.28
CA LEU A 501 10.09 25.03 -23.45
C LEU A 501 10.40 25.63 -22.07
N LYS A 502 9.80 26.79 -21.74
CA LYS A 502 10.04 27.49 -20.48
C LYS A 502 9.77 26.61 -19.27
N HIS A 503 8.72 25.79 -19.30
CA HIS A 503 8.36 24.85 -18.23
C HIS A 503 9.50 23.86 -17.92
N TYR A 504 10.15 23.31 -18.95
CA TYR A 504 11.28 22.39 -18.77
C TYR A 504 12.53 23.11 -18.24
N VAL A 505 12.81 24.32 -18.74
CA VAL A 505 13.93 25.13 -18.25
C VAL A 505 13.73 25.49 -16.77
N THR A 506 12.53 25.92 -16.38
CA THR A 506 12.21 26.25 -14.98
C THR A 506 12.23 25.02 -14.07
N ALA A 507 11.74 23.88 -14.56
CA ALA A 507 11.71 22.64 -13.79
C ALA A 507 13.11 22.04 -13.57
N PHE A 508 13.98 22.06 -14.60
CA PHE A 508 15.25 21.35 -14.61
C PHE A 508 16.49 22.25 -14.81
N SER A 509 16.43 23.52 -14.39
CA SER A 509 17.59 24.42 -14.53
C SER A 509 18.80 23.93 -13.73
N VAL A 510 19.98 24.07 -14.32
CA VAL A 510 21.28 23.79 -13.71
C VAL A 510 22.13 25.04 -13.85
N ARG A 511 22.74 25.49 -12.75
CA ARG A 511 23.68 26.61 -12.73
C ARG A 511 25.07 26.12 -12.37
N PHE A 512 26.07 26.66 -13.05
CA PHE A 512 27.47 26.45 -12.71
C PHE A 512 27.92 27.62 -11.85
N GLU A 513 28.18 27.37 -10.57
CA GLU A 513 28.71 28.33 -9.60
C GLU A 513 30.19 28.00 -9.33
N GLU A 514 30.98 28.93 -8.77
CA GLU A 514 32.42 28.70 -8.49
C GLU A 514 32.64 27.51 -7.52
N GLU A 515 31.65 27.19 -6.69
CA GLU A 515 31.63 26.06 -5.75
C GLU A 515 31.13 24.73 -6.36
N GLY A 516 30.71 24.72 -7.64
CA GLY A 516 30.31 23.51 -8.36
C GLY A 516 28.99 23.60 -9.14
N ILE A 517 28.45 22.44 -9.53
CA ILE A 517 27.17 22.34 -10.26
C ILE A 517 26.02 22.41 -9.26
N ARG A 518 25.19 23.44 -9.36
CA ARG A 518 23.99 23.61 -8.54
C ARG A 518 22.71 23.32 -9.33
N TRP A 519 21.98 22.32 -8.87
CA TRP A 519 20.65 21.94 -9.37
C TRP A 519 19.63 22.94 -8.82
N THR A 520 19.21 23.90 -9.63
CA THR A 520 18.36 25.03 -9.17
C THR A 520 16.90 24.91 -9.59
N GLY A 521 16.60 24.02 -10.53
CA GLY A 521 15.25 23.77 -11.01
C GLY A 521 14.36 23.16 -9.93
N ALA A 522 13.10 23.58 -9.88
CA ALA A 522 12.16 23.18 -8.84
C ALA A 522 11.82 21.67 -8.81
N ALA A 523 12.13 20.93 -9.89
CA ALA A 523 11.81 19.51 -9.99
C ALA A 523 12.93 18.58 -9.48
N TRP A 524 14.17 19.07 -9.32
CA TRP A 524 15.31 18.21 -8.97
C TRP A 524 15.17 17.53 -7.61
N ASP A 525 14.72 18.27 -6.59
CA ASP A 525 14.53 17.71 -5.23
C ASP A 525 13.45 16.62 -5.22
N SER A 526 12.33 16.86 -5.92
CA SER A 526 11.25 15.89 -6.05
C SER A 526 11.67 14.65 -6.85
N PHE A 527 12.47 14.85 -7.90
CA PHE A 527 13.01 13.78 -8.74
C PHE A 527 13.92 12.85 -7.93
N TRP A 528 14.92 13.42 -7.24
CA TRP A 528 15.85 12.62 -6.43
C TRP A 528 15.16 11.95 -5.25
N THR A 529 14.24 12.64 -4.59
CA THR A 529 13.44 12.06 -3.50
C THR A 529 12.66 10.85 -4.01
N THR A 530 12.01 10.96 -5.17
CA THR A 530 11.24 9.85 -5.76
C THR A 530 12.13 8.66 -6.10
N ILE A 531 13.29 8.90 -6.73
CA ILE A 531 14.24 7.83 -7.07
C ILE A 531 14.77 7.14 -5.82
N THR A 532 15.18 7.91 -4.81
CA THR A 532 15.72 7.37 -3.56
C THR A 532 14.69 6.51 -2.85
N ILE A 533 13.46 6.99 -2.70
CA ILE A 533 12.37 6.23 -2.05
C ILE A 533 12.08 4.95 -2.85
N ALA A 534 11.97 5.02 -4.18
CA ALA A 534 11.70 3.86 -5.02
C ALA A 534 12.83 2.82 -4.97
N ALA A 535 14.09 3.26 -5.01
CA ALA A 535 15.27 2.40 -4.95
C ALA A 535 15.39 1.66 -3.61
N ILE A 536 14.98 2.29 -2.50
CA ILE A 536 14.96 1.66 -1.17
C ILE A 536 13.76 0.72 -1.02
N ALA A 537 12.57 1.15 -1.44
CA ALA A 537 11.33 0.41 -1.20
C ALA A 537 11.19 -0.85 -2.07
N ALA A 538 11.64 -0.81 -3.34
CA ALA A 538 11.42 -1.91 -4.28
C ALA A 538 12.11 -3.23 -3.85
N PRO A 539 13.39 -3.25 -3.44
CA PRO A 539 14.04 -4.48 -2.98
C PRO A 539 13.43 -5.04 -1.70
N LEU A 540 13.06 -4.17 -0.75
CA LEU A 540 12.43 -4.58 0.51
C LEU A 540 11.07 -5.23 0.25
N THR A 541 10.26 -4.63 -0.61
CA THR A 541 8.95 -5.16 -0.99
C THR A 541 9.09 -6.50 -1.72
N ALA A 542 10.07 -6.62 -2.63
CA ALA A 542 10.36 -7.87 -3.31
C ALA A 542 10.80 -8.97 -2.34
N ALA A 543 11.64 -8.65 -1.36
CA ALA A 543 12.08 -9.60 -0.34
C ALA A 543 10.91 -10.10 0.51
N VAL A 544 10.04 -9.21 1.01
CA VAL A 544 8.84 -9.62 1.76
C VAL A 544 7.87 -10.44 0.88
N GLY A 545 7.71 -10.06 -0.39
CA GLY A 545 6.91 -10.79 -1.35
C GLY A 545 7.42 -12.22 -1.58
N LEU A 546 8.73 -12.40 -1.75
CA LEU A 546 9.35 -13.72 -1.93
C LEU A 546 9.29 -14.58 -0.67
N VAL A 547 9.29 -13.97 0.52
CA VAL A 547 9.18 -14.70 1.80
C VAL A 547 7.73 -15.12 2.09
N THR A 548 6.75 -14.41 1.54
CA THR A 548 5.31 -14.70 1.74
C THR A 548 4.71 -15.61 0.67
N ALA A 549 5.30 -15.64 -0.52
CA ALA A 549 4.95 -16.57 -1.61
C ALA A 549 5.46 -17.99 -1.33
#